data_AF-A0A1Z4IB43-F1
#
_entry.id   AF-A0A1Z4IB43-F1
#
_cell.length_a   1.000
_cell.length_b   1.000
_cell.length_c   1.000
_cell.angle_alpha   90.00
_cell.angle_beta   90.00
_cell.angle_gamma   90.00
#
_symmetry.space_group_name_H-M   'P 1'
#
loop_
_entity.id
_entity.type
_entity.pdbx_description
1 polymer ?
#
loop_
_entity_poly.entity_id
_entity_poly.type
_entity_poly.pdbx_seq_one_letter_code
_entity_poly.pdbx_strand_id
1 'polypeptide(L)'
;MKKHLHKHFEQSYLTPERQRKKRIIESMAHKVGVDIYSSSLKFINEFLFVIKADQGRELEFLHLWGELAIYADTLGLHNNPTYAMALAAAKSGFAIYHSEMNGLNFFDNRIEKIRASKGISTLENNGKKYFQEQEKIENKRRNLIQKVWRFLSKKMSFWYNLLRVRLMSAFVPFMLLDYPRNYVLKQTSISSGQGLLTHK
;
A
#
# COMPACT_ATOMS: atom_id res chain seq x y z
N MET A 1 -5.31 19.80 9.14
CA MET A 1 -5.33 18.34 9.46
C MET A 1 -3.90 17.87 9.70
N LYS A 2 -3.52 17.47 10.93
CA LYS A 2 -2.23 16.81 11.16
C LYS A 2 -2.20 15.52 10.33
N LYS A 3 -1.22 15.41 9.42
CA LYS A 3 -1.12 14.34 8.44
C LYS A 3 -1.04 12.97 9.13
N HIS A 4 -1.57 11.95 8.46
CA HIS A 4 -1.62 10.57 8.96
C HIS A 4 -0.26 10.10 9.52
N LEU A 5 0.86 10.43 8.86
CA LEU A 5 2.20 10.07 9.36
C LEU A 5 2.64 10.82 10.61
N HIS A 6 2.44 12.14 10.69
CA HIS A 6 2.79 12.91 11.91
C HIS A 6 2.09 12.34 13.13
N LYS A 7 0.80 12.00 13.02
CA LYS A 7 0.04 11.42 14.14
C LYS A 7 0.60 10.06 14.59
N HIS A 8 1.14 9.27 13.67
CA HIS A 8 1.60 7.90 13.94
C HIS A 8 3.10 7.77 14.24
N PHE A 9 3.94 8.67 13.72
CA PHE A 9 5.41 8.58 13.77
C PHE A 9 6.10 9.68 14.57
N GLU A 10 5.35 10.67 15.07
CA GLU A 10 5.85 11.73 15.96
C GLU A 10 5.30 11.60 17.38
N GLN A 11 4.78 10.43 17.75
CA GLN A 11 4.47 10.13 19.14
C GLN A 11 5.77 10.08 19.95
N SER A 12 5.76 10.68 21.14
CA SER A 12 6.92 10.72 22.05
C SER A 12 7.46 9.33 22.39
N TYR A 13 6.61 8.30 22.30
CA TYR A 13 6.98 6.91 22.41
C TYR A 13 6.44 6.09 21.23
N LEU A 14 7.35 5.39 20.55
CA LEU A 14 7.02 4.43 19.49
C LEU A 14 7.45 3.04 19.93
N THR A 15 6.56 2.05 19.81
CA THR A 15 6.93 0.65 20.03
C THR A 15 8.02 0.20 19.04
N PRO A 16 8.85 -0.80 19.37
CA PRO A 16 9.93 -1.26 18.48
C PRO A 16 9.44 -1.65 17.07
N GLU A 17 8.24 -2.24 16.98
CA GLU A 17 7.60 -2.56 15.70
C GLU A 17 7.30 -1.30 14.87
N ARG A 18 6.74 -0.25 15.51
CA ARG A 18 6.45 1.03 14.84
C ARG A 18 7.73 1.76 14.42
N GLN A 19 8.77 1.71 15.24
CA GLN A 19 10.08 2.28 14.87
C GLN A 19 10.70 1.54 13.68
N ARG A 20 10.63 0.20 13.66
CA ARG A 20 11.07 -0.59 12.50
C ARG A 20 10.26 -0.23 11.25
N LYS A 21 8.94 -0.15 11.36
CA LYS A 21 8.06 0.25 10.24
C LYS A 21 8.41 1.64 9.71
N LYS A 22 8.61 2.62 10.61
CA LYS A 22 9.04 3.98 10.25
C LYS A 22 10.35 3.95 9.45
N ARG A 23 11.37 3.27 9.96
CA ARG A 23 12.68 3.12 9.28
C ARG A 23 12.54 2.53 7.89
N ILE A 24 11.73 1.48 7.72
CA ILE A 24 11.51 0.86 6.41
C ILE A 24 10.85 1.86 5.43
N ILE A 25 9.87 2.63 5.89
CA ILE A 25 9.19 3.64 5.07
C ILE A 25 10.14 4.78 4.69
N GLU A 26 10.97 5.23 5.63
CA GLU A 26 12.01 6.23 5.36
C GLU A 26 13.04 5.71 4.33
N SER A 27 13.47 4.45 4.45
CA SER A 27 14.37 3.83 3.46
C SER A 27 13.73 3.71 2.07
N MET A 28 12.46 3.32 1.99
CA MET A 28 11.71 3.30 0.72
C MET A 28 11.66 4.69 0.09
N ALA A 29 11.30 5.71 0.88
CA ALA A 29 11.14 7.07 0.41
C ALA A 29 12.46 7.68 -0.05
N HIS A 30 13.54 7.43 0.69
CA HIS A 30 14.90 7.79 0.28
C HIS A 30 15.29 7.15 -1.05
N LYS A 31 14.96 5.86 -1.27
CA LYS A 31 15.27 5.15 -2.52
C LYS A 31 14.64 5.79 -3.76
N VAL A 32 13.44 6.38 -3.61
CA VAL A 32 12.75 7.06 -4.72
C VAL A 32 12.89 8.58 -4.71
N GLY A 33 13.54 9.15 -3.70
CA GLY A 33 13.71 10.60 -3.55
C GLY A 33 12.41 11.34 -3.23
N VAL A 34 11.55 10.76 -2.39
CA VAL A 34 10.28 11.36 -1.95
C VAL A 34 10.38 11.76 -0.49
N ASP A 35 9.97 12.99 -0.16
CA ASP A 35 9.83 13.43 1.23
C ASP A 35 8.52 12.91 1.84
N ILE A 36 8.64 12.08 2.89
CA ILE A 36 7.49 11.50 3.60
C ILE A 36 6.68 12.53 4.39
N TYR A 37 7.26 13.70 4.67
CA TYR A 37 6.59 14.78 5.39
C TYR A 37 5.99 15.83 4.46
N SER A 38 6.17 15.69 3.13
CA SER A 38 5.62 16.59 2.11
C SER A 38 4.09 16.72 2.22
N SER A 39 3.55 17.90 1.89
CA SER A 39 2.10 18.17 1.85
C SER A 39 1.40 17.52 0.68
N SER A 40 2.12 17.22 -0.39
CA SER A 40 1.57 16.55 -1.56
C SER A 40 1.41 15.03 -1.37
N LEU A 41 2.13 14.44 -0.41
CA LEU A 41 2.05 13.00 -0.16
C LEU A 41 0.77 12.63 0.58
N LYS A 42 -0.11 11.89 -0.10
CA LYS A 42 -1.34 11.35 0.46
C LYS A 42 -1.22 9.85 0.63
N PHE A 43 -1.59 9.36 1.81
CA PHE A 43 -1.62 7.92 2.04
C PHE A 43 -2.94 7.33 1.62
N ILE A 44 -2.81 6.16 1.03
CA ILE A 44 -3.90 5.41 0.44
C ILE A 44 -4.49 4.51 1.54
N ASN A 45 -5.81 4.56 1.76
CA ASN A 45 -6.49 3.67 2.70
C ASN A 45 -7.09 2.47 1.97
N GLU A 46 -6.91 1.27 2.53
CA GLU A 46 -7.27 -0.02 1.95
C GLU A 46 -8.79 -0.21 1.81
N PHE A 47 -9.34 -0.04 0.60
CA PHE A 47 -10.66 -0.57 0.22
C PHE A 47 -10.73 -0.90 -1.27
N LEU A 48 -10.38 0.05 -2.12
CA LEU A 48 -10.37 -0.09 -3.58
C LEU A 48 -9.46 0.98 -4.19
N PHE A 49 -8.65 0.62 -5.17
CA PHE A 49 -7.82 1.55 -5.93
C PHE A 49 -8.06 1.38 -7.41
N VAL A 50 -8.17 2.51 -8.09
CA VAL A 50 -8.32 2.59 -9.53
C VAL A 50 -7.20 3.46 -10.06
N ILE A 51 -6.48 2.95 -11.06
CA ILE A 51 -5.45 3.69 -11.77
C ILE A 51 -6.01 3.97 -13.15
N LYS A 52 -6.02 5.25 -13.54
CA LYS A 52 -6.39 5.65 -14.89
C LYS A 52 -5.13 5.63 -15.77
N ALA A 53 -5.26 5.11 -16.99
CA ALA A 53 -4.20 5.25 -17.99
C ALA A 53 -3.91 6.73 -18.24
N ASP A 54 -2.62 7.08 -18.27
CA ASP A 54 -2.15 8.46 -18.31
C ASP A 54 -0.78 8.54 -19.02
N GLN A 55 -0.82 8.36 -20.35
CA GLN A 55 0.32 8.55 -21.25
C GLN A 55 1.59 7.77 -20.85
N GLY A 56 1.42 6.60 -20.21
CA GLY A 56 2.53 5.76 -19.77
C GLY A 56 3.02 6.05 -18.37
N ARG A 57 2.57 7.13 -17.70
CA ARG A 57 2.86 7.36 -16.28
C ARG A 57 2.37 6.19 -15.46
N GLU A 58 1.20 5.62 -15.80
CA GLU A 58 0.61 4.48 -15.09
C GLU A 58 1.56 3.28 -15.05
N LEU A 59 2.37 3.12 -16.09
CA LEU A 59 3.36 2.05 -16.18
C LEU A 59 4.55 2.34 -15.25
N GLU A 60 5.02 3.58 -15.20
CA GLU A 60 6.05 4.01 -14.25
C GLU A 60 5.57 3.81 -12.80
N PHE A 61 4.32 4.19 -12.51
CA PHE A 61 3.69 3.93 -11.22
C PHE A 61 3.68 2.44 -10.88
N LEU A 62 3.19 1.58 -11.79
CA LEU A 62 3.12 0.12 -11.55
C LEU A 62 4.51 -0.48 -11.35
N HIS A 63 5.50 -0.02 -12.12
CA HIS A 63 6.89 -0.43 -12.00
C HIS A 63 7.46 -0.07 -10.61
N LEU A 64 7.40 1.20 -10.24
CA LEU A 64 7.89 1.69 -8.95
C LEU A 64 7.17 1.05 -7.77
N TRP A 65 5.84 0.89 -7.88
CA TRP A 65 5.06 0.21 -6.84
C TRP A 65 5.52 -1.23 -6.67
N GLY A 66 5.68 -1.99 -7.75
CA GLY A 66 6.18 -3.36 -7.69
C GLY A 66 7.56 -3.46 -7.06
N GLU A 67 8.50 -2.60 -7.44
CA GLU A 67 9.84 -2.57 -6.84
C GLU A 67 9.82 -2.23 -5.35
N LEU A 68 9.04 -1.22 -4.96
CA LEU A 68 8.90 -0.81 -3.57
C LEU A 68 8.20 -1.88 -2.73
N ALA A 69 7.21 -2.59 -3.29
CA ALA A 69 6.52 -3.68 -2.61
C ALA A 69 7.48 -4.85 -2.33
N ILE A 70 8.26 -5.27 -3.32
CA ILE A 70 9.30 -6.29 -3.15
C ILE A 70 10.34 -5.84 -2.12
N TYR A 71 10.80 -4.60 -2.22
CA TYR A 71 11.77 -4.04 -1.28
C TYR A 71 11.21 -4.02 0.16
N ALA A 72 9.98 -3.56 0.37
CA ALA A 72 9.30 -3.61 1.66
C ALA A 72 9.22 -5.05 2.20
N ASP A 73 8.88 -6.02 1.36
CA ASP A 73 8.81 -7.43 1.73
C ASP A 73 10.18 -8.01 2.11
N THR A 74 11.26 -7.67 1.39
CA THR A 74 12.62 -8.12 1.77
C THR A 74 13.12 -7.55 3.11
N LEU A 75 12.55 -6.41 3.51
CA LEU A 75 12.75 -5.79 4.82
C LEU A 75 11.75 -6.30 5.87
N GLY A 76 10.81 -7.16 5.49
CA GLY A 76 9.80 -7.79 6.32
C GLY A 76 8.66 -6.85 6.73
N LEU A 77 8.32 -5.86 5.90
CA LEU A 77 7.10 -5.06 6.00
C LEU A 77 6.00 -5.69 5.12
N HIS A 78 5.57 -6.88 5.51
CA HIS A 78 4.50 -7.59 4.83
C HIS A 78 3.14 -6.94 5.11
N ASN A 79 2.19 -7.05 4.18
CA ASN A 79 0.79 -6.63 4.34
C ASN A 79 0.57 -5.12 4.58
N ASN A 80 1.41 -4.26 3.99
CA ASN A 80 1.18 -2.81 3.99
C ASN A 80 1.49 -2.20 2.61
N PRO A 81 0.81 -2.65 1.55
CA PRO A 81 1.12 -2.23 0.17
C PRO A 81 0.95 -0.72 -0.02
N THR A 82 0.09 -0.08 0.79
CA THR A 82 -0.29 1.32 0.67
C THR A 82 0.86 2.32 0.83
N TYR A 83 1.90 2.01 1.61
CA TYR A 83 3.08 2.88 1.70
C TYR A 83 3.88 2.87 0.40
N ALA A 84 4.12 1.69 -0.16
CA ALA A 84 4.79 1.54 -1.45
C ALA A 84 3.98 2.24 -2.56
N MET A 85 2.66 2.07 -2.57
CA MET A 85 1.77 2.74 -3.53
C MET A 85 1.82 4.26 -3.40
N ALA A 86 1.72 4.81 -2.18
CA ALA A 86 1.74 6.27 -1.98
C ALA A 86 3.06 6.90 -2.44
N LEU A 87 4.19 6.23 -2.16
CA LEU A 87 5.51 6.69 -2.60
C LEU A 87 5.67 6.57 -4.12
N ALA A 88 5.22 5.47 -4.72
CA ALA A 88 5.21 5.30 -6.17
C ALA A 88 4.37 6.37 -6.88
N ALA A 89 3.17 6.67 -6.36
CA ALA A 89 2.31 7.72 -6.89
C ALA A 89 2.95 9.10 -6.80
N ALA A 90 3.53 9.44 -5.64
CA ALA A 90 4.24 10.71 -5.47
C ALA A 90 5.41 10.86 -6.42
N LYS A 91 6.19 9.78 -6.64
CA LYS A 91 7.35 9.80 -7.54
C LYS A 91 6.95 9.93 -9.01
N SER A 92 5.94 9.20 -9.46
CA SER A 92 5.44 9.20 -10.84
C SER A 92 4.52 10.40 -11.17
N GLY A 93 4.31 11.32 -10.22
CA GLY A 93 3.45 12.47 -10.41
C GLY A 93 1.95 12.11 -10.49
N PHE A 94 1.55 10.95 -9.98
CA PHE A 94 0.14 10.59 -9.87
C PHE A 94 -0.52 11.28 -8.69
N ALA A 95 -1.47 12.16 -9.00
CA ALA A 95 -2.33 12.75 -8.01
C ALA A 95 -3.26 11.68 -7.40
N ILE A 96 -3.25 11.60 -6.08
CA ILE A 96 -4.17 10.72 -5.33
C ILE A 96 -5.44 11.51 -5.01
N TYR A 97 -6.56 10.97 -5.48
CA TYR A 97 -7.90 11.46 -5.23
C TYR A 97 -8.66 10.47 -4.35
N HIS A 98 -9.40 10.98 -3.37
CA HIS A 98 -10.35 10.20 -2.61
C HIS A 98 -11.75 10.57 -3.12
N SER A 99 -12.41 9.63 -3.78
CA SER A 99 -13.78 9.78 -4.26
C SER A 99 -14.61 8.61 -3.77
N GLU A 100 -15.86 8.88 -3.45
CA GLU A 100 -16.87 7.82 -3.35
C GLU A 100 -17.20 7.35 -4.77
N MET A 101 -17.35 6.04 -4.96
CA MET A 101 -17.78 5.47 -6.23
C MET A 101 -19.26 5.14 -6.13
N ASN A 102 -20.09 5.91 -6.84
CA ASN A 102 -21.53 5.69 -6.87
C ASN A 102 -21.85 4.25 -7.30
N GLY A 103 -22.73 3.57 -6.56
CA GLY A 103 -23.11 2.19 -6.83
C GLY A 103 -22.25 1.13 -6.13
N LEU A 104 -21.15 1.50 -5.46
CA LEU A 104 -20.36 0.57 -4.65
C LEU A 104 -20.54 0.86 -3.16
N ASN A 105 -21.50 0.16 -2.54
CA ASN A 105 -21.67 0.18 -1.08
C ASN A 105 -20.75 -0.85 -0.43
N PHE A 106 -19.75 -0.39 0.30
CA PHE A 106 -18.90 -1.23 1.13
C PHE A 106 -19.21 -1.01 2.60
N PHE A 107 -19.36 -2.10 3.34
CA PHE A 107 -19.55 -2.07 4.77
C PHE A 107 -18.19 -2.18 5.47
N ASP A 108 -17.83 -1.19 6.28
CA ASP A 108 -16.66 -1.21 7.15
C ASP A 108 -17.07 -0.75 8.55
N ASN A 109 -16.83 -1.61 9.54
CA ASN A 109 -17.16 -1.35 10.94
C ASN A 109 -16.62 -0.03 11.49
N ARG A 110 -15.40 0.39 11.10
CA ARG A 110 -14.79 1.64 11.55
C ARG A 110 -15.45 2.85 10.90
N ILE A 111 -15.73 2.78 9.60
CA ILE A 111 -16.39 3.87 8.86
C ILE A 111 -17.83 4.03 9.34
N GLU A 112 -18.56 2.93 9.51
CA GLU A 112 -19.94 2.94 10.02
C GLU A 112 -20.01 3.46 11.45
N LYS A 113 -19.04 3.13 12.32
CA LYS A 113 -18.94 3.75 13.66
C LYS A 113 -18.74 5.27 13.59
N ILE A 114 -17.92 5.75 12.64
CA ILE A 114 -17.71 7.20 12.44
C ILE A 114 -18.96 7.88 11.85
N ARG A 115 -19.68 7.22 10.93
CA ARG A 115 -20.94 7.73 10.36
C ARG A 115 -22.02 7.81 11.43
N ALA A 116 -22.14 6.78 12.27
CA ALA A 116 -23.04 6.76 13.42
C ALA A 116 -22.68 7.84 14.46
N SER A 117 -21.39 8.04 14.78
CA SER A 117 -20.98 9.10 15.71
C SER A 117 -21.24 10.51 15.17
N LYS A 118 -21.36 10.66 13.85
CA LYS A 118 -21.72 11.92 13.19
C LYS A 118 -23.24 12.07 12.96
N GLY A 119 -24.05 11.10 13.38
CA GLY A 119 -25.51 11.12 13.19
C GLY A 119 -25.97 10.93 11.74
N ILE A 120 -25.08 10.49 10.84
CA ILE A 120 -25.36 10.35 9.39
C ILE A 120 -26.11 9.04 9.10
N SER A 121 -25.96 8.03 9.97
CA SER A 121 -26.55 6.71 9.79
C SER A 121 -27.24 6.23 11.08
N THR A 122 -28.50 5.83 10.98
CA THR A 122 -29.17 5.06 12.04
C THR A 122 -28.74 3.60 11.96
N LEU A 123 -28.12 3.10 13.05
CA LEU A 123 -27.65 1.71 13.20
C LEU A 123 -28.75 0.66 12.93
N GLU A 124 -30.00 1.09 13.03
CA GLU A 124 -31.19 0.25 13.12
C GLU A 124 -31.64 -0.35 11.78
N ASN A 125 -31.48 0.36 10.65
CA ASN A 125 -32.09 -0.08 9.39
C ASN A 125 -31.20 -0.99 8.51
N ASN A 126 -29.87 -0.82 8.51
CA ASN A 126 -29.00 -1.56 7.58
C ASN A 126 -27.70 -2.11 8.18
N GLY A 127 -27.19 -1.57 9.30
CA GLY A 127 -25.83 -1.89 9.77
C GLY A 127 -25.73 -3.03 10.78
N LYS A 128 -26.73 -3.20 11.66
CA LYS A 128 -26.63 -4.09 12.85
C LYS A 128 -26.34 -5.55 12.49
N LYS A 129 -26.95 -6.06 11.42
CA LYS A 129 -26.70 -7.43 10.93
C LYS A 129 -25.25 -7.61 10.48
N TYR A 130 -24.72 -6.68 9.68
CA TYR A 130 -23.33 -6.73 9.21
C TYR A 130 -22.33 -6.54 10.36
N PHE A 131 -22.62 -5.66 11.33
CA PHE A 131 -21.81 -5.54 12.55
C PHE A 131 -21.72 -6.86 13.30
N GLN A 132 -22.85 -7.54 13.49
CA GLN A 132 -22.91 -8.83 14.19
C GLN A 132 -22.23 -9.96 13.40
N GLU A 133 -22.40 -10.00 12.08
CA GLU A 133 -21.73 -10.98 11.21
C GLU A 133 -20.21 -10.77 11.23
N GLN A 134 -19.75 -9.53 11.10
CA GLN A 134 -18.33 -9.20 11.17
C GLN A 134 -17.77 -9.47 12.56
N GLU A 135 -18.50 -9.17 13.64
CA GLU A 135 -18.10 -9.50 15.00
C GLU A 135 -17.98 -11.01 15.21
N LYS A 136 -18.90 -11.82 14.67
CA LYS A 136 -18.79 -13.29 14.71
C LYS A 136 -17.55 -13.80 13.97
N ILE A 137 -17.15 -13.16 12.87
CA ILE A 137 -15.95 -13.51 12.11
C ILE A 137 -14.67 -13.08 12.87
N GLU A 138 -14.62 -11.83 13.36
CA GLU A 138 -13.48 -11.25 14.06
C GLU A 138 -13.25 -11.89 15.43
N ASN A 139 -14.33 -11.98 16.23
CA ASN A 139 -14.35 -12.45 17.61
C ASN A 139 -14.71 -13.92 17.77
N LYS A 140 -14.67 -14.73 16.70
CA LYS A 140 -14.84 -16.19 16.81
C LYS A 140 -13.99 -16.69 17.98
N ARG A 141 -14.64 -17.23 19.03
CA ARG A 141 -13.95 -17.68 20.25
C ARG A 141 -12.94 -18.75 19.86
N ARG A 142 -11.67 -18.52 20.21
CA ARG A 142 -10.55 -19.40 19.86
C ARG A 142 -10.00 -20.07 21.10
N ASN A 143 -9.79 -21.38 20.98
CA ASN A 143 -9.14 -22.16 22.02
C ASN A 143 -7.67 -21.74 22.18
N LEU A 144 -7.08 -21.96 23.35
CA LEU A 144 -5.68 -21.59 23.63
C LEU A 144 -4.71 -22.19 22.60
N ILE A 145 -4.93 -23.43 22.19
CA ILE A 145 -4.15 -24.10 21.14
C ILE A 145 -4.23 -23.35 19.81
N GLN A 146 -5.43 -22.91 19.41
CA GLN A 146 -5.61 -22.12 18.18
C GLN A 146 -4.90 -20.76 18.24
N LYS A 147 -4.82 -20.15 19.44
CA LYS A 147 -4.07 -18.90 19.64
C LYS A 147 -2.58 -19.14 19.44
N VAL A 148 -2.03 -20.20 20.05
CA VAL A 148 -0.61 -20.58 19.90
C VAL A 148 -0.30 -20.94 18.45
N TRP A 149 -1.14 -21.76 17.81
CA TRP A 149 -0.96 -22.16 16.42
C TRP A 149 -0.98 -20.98 15.47
N ARG A 150 -1.88 -20.01 15.68
CA ARG A 150 -1.91 -18.77 14.90
C ARG A 150 -0.66 -17.91 15.09
N PHE A 151 -0.10 -17.88 16.30
CA PHE A 151 1.13 -17.15 16.56
C PHE A 151 2.31 -17.80 15.83
N LEU A 152 2.43 -19.12 15.93
CA LEU A 152 3.45 -19.90 15.21
C LEU A 152 3.27 -19.77 13.70
N SER A 153 2.05 -19.94 13.18
CA SER A 153 1.77 -19.83 11.75
C SER A 153 2.07 -18.45 11.21
N LYS A 154 1.78 -17.37 11.96
CA LYS A 154 2.15 -16.00 11.59
C LYS A 154 3.67 -15.81 11.51
N LYS A 155 4.41 -16.33 12.50
CA LYS A 155 5.88 -16.29 12.49
C LYS A 155 6.44 -17.10 11.33
N MET A 156 5.92 -18.30 11.10
CA MET A 156 6.33 -19.16 9.99
C MET A 156 6.01 -18.52 8.64
N SER A 157 4.82 -17.95 8.45
CA SER A 157 4.46 -17.25 7.22
C SER A 157 5.34 -16.02 7.00
N PHE A 158 5.70 -15.30 8.07
CA PHE A 158 6.64 -14.19 8.00
C PHE A 158 8.00 -14.67 7.46
N TRP A 159 8.59 -15.70 8.08
CA TRP A 159 9.89 -16.22 7.66
C TRP A 159 9.86 -16.85 6.27
N TYR A 160 8.81 -17.60 5.95
CA TYR A 160 8.58 -18.17 4.63
C TYR A 160 8.50 -17.08 3.56
N ASN A 161 7.67 -16.04 3.77
CA ASN A 161 7.54 -14.94 2.82
C ASN A 161 8.86 -14.16 2.66
N LEU A 162 9.53 -13.87 3.77
CA LEU A 162 10.82 -13.18 3.76
C LEU A 162 11.87 -13.97 2.98
N LEU A 163 12.01 -15.27 3.25
CA LEU A 163 12.96 -16.14 2.58
C LEU A 163 12.60 -16.30 1.10
N ARG A 164 11.33 -16.59 0.80
CA ARG A 164 10.82 -16.73 -0.57
C ARG A 164 11.11 -15.49 -1.39
N VAL A 165 10.78 -14.29 -0.88
CA VAL A 165 10.99 -13.04 -1.62
C VAL A 165 12.48 -12.77 -1.80
N ARG A 166 13.33 -13.00 -0.79
CA ARG A 166 14.79 -12.84 -0.94
C ARG A 166 15.37 -13.79 -1.99
N LEU A 167 15.02 -15.08 -1.92
CA LEU A 167 15.47 -16.07 -2.90
C LEU A 167 14.97 -15.74 -4.30
N MET A 168 13.67 -15.45 -4.47
CA MET A 168 13.12 -15.09 -5.77
C MET A 168 13.72 -13.80 -6.32
N SER A 169 13.97 -12.79 -5.47
CA SER A 169 14.62 -11.55 -5.90
C SER A 169 16.07 -11.75 -6.35
N ALA A 170 16.78 -12.73 -5.78
CA ALA A 170 18.16 -13.04 -6.13
C ALA A 170 18.27 -13.94 -7.37
N PHE A 171 17.42 -14.96 -7.49
CA PHE A 171 17.55 -16.01 -8.51
C PHE A 171 16.60 -15.84 -9.69
N VAL A 172 15.39 -15.35 -9.46
CA VAL A 172 14.32 -15.30 -10.48
C VAL A 172 13.50 -14.01 -10.35
N PRO A 173 14.14 -12.81 -10.46
CA PRO A 173 13.48 -11.55 -10.16
C PRO A 173 12.28 -11.25 -11.06
N PHE A 174 12.24 -11.83 -12.27
CA PHE A 174 11.11 -11.66 -13.18
C PHE A 174 9.81 -12.31 -12.67
N MET A 175 9.87 -13.35 -11.84
CA MET A 175 8.67 -14.00 -11.27
C MET A 175 7.99 -13.16 -10.18
N LEU A 176 8.65 -12.11 -9.68
CA LEU A 176 8.05 -11.19 -8.71
C LEU A 176 7.40 -9.97 -9.38
N LEU A 177 7.54 -9.84 -10.71
CA LEU A 177 7.09 -8.68 -11.47
C LEU A 177 5.96 -9.11 -12.42
N ASP A 178 4.72 -8.82 -12.04
CA ASP A 178 3.54 -9.14 -12.85
C ASP A 178 3.16 -8.00 -13.83
N TYR A 179 4.04 -7.03 -14.08
CA TYR A 179 3.79 -5.94 -15.02
C TYR A 179 4.67 -6.05 -16.29
N PRO A 180 4.19 -5.60 -17.46
CA PRO A 180 4.86 -5.82 -18.74
C PRO A 180 6.21 -5.07 -18.81
N ARG A 181 7.31 -5.82 -18.77
CA ARG A 181 8.70 -5.32 -18.78
C ARG A 181 9.08 -4.55 -20.05
N ASN A 182 8.36 -4.76 -21.14
CA ASN A 182 8.75 -4.35 -22.50
C ASN A 182 8.46 -2.87 -22.83
N TYR A 183 7.87 -2.07 -21.94
CA TYR A 183 7.48 -0.69 -22.25
C TYR A 183 8.49 0.38 -21.78
N VAL A 184 9.22 0.15 -20.69
CA VAL A 184 10.21 1.11 -20.15
C VAL A 184 11.40 1.29 -21.11
N LEU A 185 11.83 0.22 -21.78
CA LEU A 185 12.92 0.26 -22.77
C LEU A 185 12.54 0.99 -24.08
N LYS A 186 11.24 1.20 -24.33
CA LYS A 186 10.76 1.89 -25.53
C LYS A 186 10.77 3.41 -25.39
N GLN A 187 10.66 3.95 -24.16
CA GLN A 187 10.71 5.40 -23.94
C GLN A 187 12.14 5.95 -23.93
N THR A 188 13.11 5.20 -23.40
CA THR A 188 14.53 5.61 -23.44
C THR A 188 15.06 5.69 -24.86
N SER A 189 14.67 4.75 -25.74
CA SER A 189 15.05 4.75 -27.16
C SER A 189 14.38 5.85 -28.00
N ILE A 190 13.19 6.32 -27.61
CA ILE A 190 12.52 7.45 -28.28
C ILE A 190 13.14 8.80 -27.85
N SER A 191 13.55 8.94 -26.59
CA SER A 191 14.19 10.18 -26.10
C SER A 191 15.62 10.39 -26.63
N SER A 192 16.34 9.30 -26.95
CA SER A 192 17.69 9.37 -27.56
C SER A 192 17.67 9.56 -29.08
N GLY A 193 16.49 9.54 -29.72
CA GLY A 193 16.33 9.58 -31.18
C GLY A 193 15.86 10.91 -31.78
N GLN A 194 15.53 11.94 -30.97
CA GLN A 194 14.97 13.21 -31.46
C GLN A 194 15.97 14.39 -31.46
N GLY A 195 17.27 14.12 -31.45
CA GLY A 195 18.32 15.13 -31.45
C GLY A 195 19.09 15.29 -32.75
N LEU A 196 18.56 14.88 -33.91
CA LEU A 196 19.26 15.00 -35.20
C LEU A 196 18.31 14.94 -36.39
N LEU A 197 17.50 15.98 -36.58
CA LEU A 197 17.09 16.39 -37.92
C LEU A 197 17.21 17.90 -38.04
N THR A 198 18.31 18.25 -38.68
CA THR A 198 18.67 19.52 -39.29
C THR A 198 17.77 19.85 -40.48
N HIS A 199 17.82 21.15 -40.83
CA HIS A 199 17.50 21.75 -42.14
C HIS A 199 16.00 21.95 -42.45
N LYS A 200 15.57 23.06 -43.05
CA LYS A 200 16.26 24.09 -43.83
C LYS A 200 15.32 25.28 -43.97
#